data_AF-A0A7C5V8N8-F1
#
_entry.id   AF-A0A7C5V8N8-F1
#
_cell.length_a   1.000
_cell.length_b   1.000
_cell.length_c   1.000
_cell.angle_alpha   90.00
_cell.angle_beta   90.00
_cell.angle_gamma   90.00
#
_symmetry.space_group_name_H-M   'P 1'
#
loop_
_entity.id
_entity.type
_entity.pdbx_description
1 polymer ?
#
loop_
_entity_poly.entity_id
_entity_poly.type
_entity_poly.pdbx_seq_one_letter_code
_entity_poly.pdbx_strand_id
1 'polypeptide(L)'
;MNRLTGATCMLIGSLVAVLFFQQWVAMTALLLVIVSDALAGLVGRKWGKIHLIGNLTLVGSLTFFISGIIIILIIPGSNFIAGIMGIIFILVLDGLRRNIDDNLIIPVVSGIVMEAFVWFFP
;
A
#
# COMPACT_ATOMS: atom_id res chain seq x y z
N MET A 1 11.14 -6.59 24.20
CA MET A 1 10.25 -5.57 23.62
C MET A 1 9.09 -6.30 22.96
N ASN A 2 7.87 -6.17 23.50
CA ASN A 2 6.67 -6.80 22.93
C ASN A 2 6.35 -6.13 21.59
N ARG A 3 6.89 -6.65 20.49
CA ARG A 3 6.45 -6.27 19.15
C ARG A 3 5.16 -7.04 18.85
N LEU A 4 4.14 -6.31 18.41
CA LEU A 4 2.94 -6.92 17.83
C LEU A 4 3.36 -7.81 16.65
N THR A 5 2.64 -8.90 16.44
CA THR A 5 2.88 -9.75 15.27
C THR A 5 2.41 -9.04 14.00
N GLY A 6 3.00 -9.37 12.85
CA GLY A 6 2.54 -8.83 11.56
C GLY A 6 1.06 -9.10 11.31
N ALA A 7 0.55 -10.27 11.74
CA ALA A 7 -0.88 -10.59 11.66
C ALA A 7 -1.75 -9.66 12.52
N THR A 8 -1.30 -9.31 13.73
CA THR A 8 -2.01 -8.34 14.58
C THR A 8 -2.00 -6.95 13.95
N CYS A 9 -0.87 -6.52 13.39
CA CYS A 9 -0.76 -5.26 12.64
C CYS A 9 -1.70 -5.24 11.43
N MET A 10 -1.78 -6.34 10.68
CA MET A 10 -2.67 -6.51 9.54
C MET A 10 -4.14 -6.40 9.94
N LEU A 11 -4.54 -7.05 11.03
CA LEU A 11 -5.91 -6.98 11.53
C LEU A 11 -6.28 -5.55 11.96
N ILE A 12 -5.38 -4.86 12.66
CA ILE A 12 -5.60 -3.46 13.09
C ILE A 12 -5.69 -2.55 11.86
N GLY A 13 -4.74 -2.65 10.93
CA GLY A 13 -4.73 -1.84 9.71
C GLY A 13 -5.97 -2.08 8.85
N SER A 14 -6.41 -3.34 8.77
CA SER A 14 -7.62 -3.69 8.03
C SER A 14 -8.88 -3.17 8.69
N LEU A 15 -8.97 -3.27 10.03
CA LEU A 15 -10.08 -2.73 10.79
C LEU A 15 -10.19 -1.21 10.62
N VAL A 16 -9.06 -0.50 10.69
CA VAL A 16 -9.01 0.94 10.43
C VAL A 16 -9.50 1.24 9.01
N ALA A 17 -9.01 0.50 8.00
CA ALA A 17 -9.39 0.75 6.62
C ALA A 17 -10.90 0.58 6.38
N VAL A 18 -11.50 -0.46 6.94
CA VAL A 18 -12.94 -0.75 6.77
C VAL A 18 -13.82 0.22 7.56
N LEU A 19 -13.40 0.65 8.75
CA LEU A 19 -14.22 1.53 9.60
C LEU A 19 -14.23 2.98 9.14
N PHE A 20 -13.12 3.48 8.58
CA PHE A 20 -12.93 4.92 8.38
C PHE A 20 -12.94 5.36 6.91
N PHE A 21 -12.74 4.47 5.94
CA PHE A 21 -12.64 4.86 4.53
C PHE A 21 -13.85 4.42 3.72
N GLN A 22 -14.09 5.11 2.60
CA GLN A 22 -15.11 4.70 1.64
C GLN A 22 -14.84 3.30 1.10
N GLN A 23 -15.89 2.59 0.70
CA GLN A 23 -15.83 1.19 0.29
C GLN A 23 -14.71 0.92 -0.73
N TRP A 24 -14.60 1.73 -1.79
CA TRP A 24 -13.59 1.53 -2.82
C TRP A 24 -12.17 1.84 -2.30
N VAL A 25 -12.01 2.83 -1.41
CA VAL A 25 -10.73 3.20 -0.79
C VAL A 25 -10.26 2.08 0.12
N ALA A 26 -11.13 1.56 0.98
CA ALA A 26 -10.85 0.43 1.85
C ALA A 26 -10.44 -0.82 1.06
N MET A 27 -11.21 -1.17 0.02
CA MET A 27 -10.89 -2.31 -0.87
C MET A 27 -9.52 -2.14 -1.53
N THR A 28 -9.22 -0.95 -2.05
CA THR A 28 -7.93 -0.65 -2.69
C THR A 28 -6.79 -0.79 -1.70
N ALA A 29 -6.90 -0.15 -0.53
CA ALA A 29 -5.87 -0.14 0.50
C ALA A 29 -5.54 -1.56 1.02
N LEU A 30 -6.57 -2.39 1.20
CA LEU A 30 -6.42 -3.79 1.60
C LEU A 30 -5.76 -4.65 0.51
N LEU A 31 -6.14 -4.46 -0.75
CA LEU A 31 -5.54 -5.20 -1.85
C LEU A 31 -4.09 -4.77 -2.10
N LEU A 32 -3.74 -3.50 -1.89
CA LEU A 32 -2.36 -3.04 -1.95
C LEU A 32 -1.48 -3.78 -0.94
N VAL A 33 -1.94 -3.94 0.31
CA VAL A 33 -1.15 -4.66 1.33
C VAL A 33 -1.16 -6.18 1.13
N ILE A 34 -2.26 -6.78 0.69
CA ILE A 34 -2.34 -8.25 0.52
C ILE A 34 -1.66 -8.71 -0.77
N VAL A 35 -1.83 -7.97 -1.86
CA VAL A 35 -1.40 -8.38 -3.20
C VAL A 35 -0.14 -7.63 -3.60
N SER A 36 -0.18 -6.30 -3.63
CA SER A 36 0.95 -5.52 -4.16
C SER A 36 2.20 -5.64 -3.31
N ASP A 37 2.09 -5.56 -1.97
CA ASP A 37 3.22 -5.73 -1.05
C ASP A 37 3.82 -7.15 -1.12
N ALA A 38 2.96 -8.17 -1.09
CA ALA A 38 3.38 -9.55 -1.22
C ALA A 38 4.11 -9.82 -2.54
N LEU A 39 3.56 -9.34 -3.67
CA LEU A 39 4.19 -9.46 -4.98
C LEU A 39 5.52 -8.69 -5.04
N ALA A 40 5.56 -7.47 -4.53
CA ALA A 40 6.78 -6.66 -4.48
C ALA A 40 7.90 -7.36 -3.70
N GLY A 41 7.58 -7.95 -2.55
CA GLY A 41 8.52 -8.72 -1.75
C GLY A 41 8.97 -10.01 -2.44
N LEU A 42 8.06 -10.77 -3.05
CA LEU A 42 8.38 -12.02 -3.75
C LEU A 42 9.23 -11.78 -5.00
N VAL A 43 8.77 -10.88 -5.87
CA VAL A 43 9.45 -10.56 -7.14
C VAL A 43 10.75 -9.80 -6.87
N GLY A 44 10.74 -8.87 -5.92
CA GLY A 44 11.92 -8.12 -5.50
C GLY A 44 13.02 -9.02 -4.95
N ARG A 45 12.70 -9.99 -4.08
CA ARG A 45 13.71 -10.95 -3.59
C ARG A 45 14.25 -11.87 -4.68
N LYS A 46 13.43 -12.25 -5.67
CA LYS A 46 13.82 -13.21 -6.71
C LYS A 46 14.59 -12.57 -7.88
N TRP A 47 14.21 -11.35 -8.28
CA TRP A 47 14.75 -10.69 -9.48
C TRP A 47 15.27 -9.27 -9.24
N GLY A 48 15.09 -8.70 -8.04
CA GLY A 48 15.54 -7.36 -7.69
C GLY A 48 17.05 -7.28 -7.51
N LYS A 49 17.77 -7.02 -8.62
CA LYS A 49 19.23 -6.82 -8.60
C LYS A 49 19.62 -5.39 -8.21
N ILE A 50 18.80 -4.42 -8.61
CA ILE A 50 19.03 -2.99 -8.35
C ILE A 50 18.38 -2.62 -7.03
N HIS A 51 19.21 -2.33 -6.04
CA HIS A 51 18.77 -1.89 -4.72
C HIS A 51 18.59 -0.37 -4.72
N LEU A 52 17.53 0.09 -4.07
CA LEU A 52 17.22 1.50 -3.86
C LEU A 52 17.67 1.90 -2.46
N ILE A 53 16.74 1.99 -1.50
CA ILE A 53 17.01 2.35 -0.11
C ILE A 53 16.79 1.13 0.79
N GLY A 54 17.78 0.79 1.61
CA GLY A 54 17.70 -0.38 2.48
C GLY A 54 17.53 -1.68 1.68
N ASN A 55 16.49 -2.46 2.00
CA ASN A 55 16.17 -3.70 1.31
C ASN A 55 15.19 -3.52 0.13
N LEU A 56 14.84 -2.27 -0.19
CA LEU A 56 13.96 -1.95 -1.30
C LEU A 56 14.68 -2.21 -2.63
N THR A 57 14.00 -2.84 -3.59
CA THR A 57 14.54 -3.07 -4.93
C THR A 57 13.70 -2.35 -5.98
N LEU A 58 14.33 -1.88 -7.06
CA LEU A 58 13.62 -1.21 -8.14
C LEU A 58 12.54 -2.09 -8.75
N VAL A 59 12.84 -3.39 -8.92
CA VAL A 59 11.88 -4.38 -9.44
C VAL A 59 10.70 -4.56 -8.48
N GLY A 60 10.96 -4.61 -7.16
CA GLY A 60 9.91 -4.69 -6.15
C GLY A 60 8.98 -3.48 -6.20
N SER A 61 9.52 -2.26 -6.23
CA SER A 61 8.73 -1.03 -6.33
C SER A 61 7.91 -0.94 -7.61
N LEU A 62 8.48 -1.34 -8.76
CA LEU A 62 7.75 -1.39 -10.03
C LEU A 62 6.63 -2.45 -9.98
N THR A 63 6.88 -3.59 -9.34
CA THR A 63 5.87 -4.64 -9.15
C THR A 63 4.71 -4.13 -8.30
N PHE A 64 5.01 -3.44 -7.19
CA PHE A 64 4.00 -2.79 -6.35
C PHE A 64 3.18 -1.78 -7.16
N PHE A 65 3.86 -0.90 -7.92
CA PHE A 65 3.22 0.13 -8.72
C PHE A 65 2.27 -0.45 -9.79
N ILE A 66 2.75 -1.41 -10.58
CA ILE A 66 1.98 -2.00 -11.68
C ILE A 66 0.79 -2.80 -11.13
N SER A 67 1.01 -3.61 -10.10
CA SER A 67 -0.09 -4.37 -9.47
C SER A 67 -1.12 -3.44 -8.82
N GLY A 68 -0.69 -2.33 -8.20
CA GLY A 68 -1.58 -1.31 -7.65
C GLY A 68 -2.44 -0.63 -8.71
N ILE A 69 -1.87 -0.28 -9.87
CA ILE A 69 -2.65 0.27 -10.99
C ILE A 69 -3.72 -0.72 -11.45
N ILE A 70 -3.38 -2.01 -11.57
CA ILE A 70 -4.34 -3.05 -11.94
C ILE A 70 -5.49 -3.11 -10.92
N ILE A 71 -5.18 -3.07 -9.62
CA ILE A 71 -6.18 -3.05 -8.54
C ILE A 71 -7.14 -1.85 -8.69
N ILE A 72 -6.62 -0.65 -8.93
CA ILE A 72 -7.45 0.55 -9.10
C ILE A 72 -8.41 0.38 -10.28
N LEU A 73 -7.89 -0.12 -11.42
CA LEU A 73 -8.67 -0.27 -12.65
C LEU A 73 -9.81 -1.29 -12.54
N ILE A 74 -9.69 -2.30 -11.67
CA ILE A 74 -10.73 -3.32 -11.48
C ILE A 74 -11.74 -2.97 -10.39
N ILE A 75 -11.43 -2.02 -9.49
CA ILE A 75 -12.35 -1.62 -8.41
C ILE A 75 -13.41 -0.66 -8.98
N PRO A 76 -14.70 -1.02 -8.93
CA PRO A 76 -15.77 -0.16 -9.43
C PRO A 76 -15.86 1.15 -8.63
N GLY A 77 -16.06 2.27 -9.34
CA GLY A 77 -16.22 3.59 -8.71
C GLY A 77 -14.93 4.15 -8.10
N SER A 78 -13.77 3.54 -8.39
CA SER A 78 -12.48 4.05 -7.93
C SER A 78 -12.14 5.39 -8.59
N ASN A 79 -11.60 6.33 -7.81
CA ASN A 79 -11.01 7.54 -8.35
C ASN A 79 -9.56 7.25 -8.73
N PHE A 80 -9.26 7.25 -10.04
CA PHE A 80 -7.96 6.86 -10.57
C PHE A 80 -6.82 7.76 -10.06
N ILE A 81 -7.04 9.07 -10.00
CA ILE A 81 -6.01 10.03 -9.55
C ILE A 81 -5.71 9.82 -8.07
N ALA A 82 -6.75 9.75 -7.24
CA ALA A 82 -6.60 9.48 -5.81
C ALA A 82 -5.88 8.15 -5.56
N GLY A 83 -6.25 7.09 -6.28
CA GLY A 83 -5.60 5.78 -6.22
C GLY A 83 -4.10 5.84 -6.54
N ILE A 84 -3.72 6.49 -7.66
CA ILE A 84 -2.32 6.68 -8.02
C ILE A 84 -1.56 7.44 -6.93
N MET A 85 -2.15 8.49 -6.37
CA MET A 85 -1.52 9.25 -5.29
C MET A 85 -1.30 8.39 -4.05
N GLY A 86 -2.26 7.52 -3.70
CA GLY A 86 -2.10 6.53 -2.65
C GLY A 86 -0.91 5.60 -2.88
N ILE A 87 -0.76 5.05 -4.11
CA ILE A 87 0.36 4.18 -4.47
C ILE A 87 1.71 4.91 -4.36
N ILE A 88 1.80 6.11 -4.94
CA ILE A 88 3.04 6.91 -4.92
C ILE A 88 3.46 7.21 -3.49
N PHE A 89 2.52 7.59 -2.64
CA PHE A 89 2.82 7.92 -1.24
C PHE A 89 3.35 6.72 -0.47
N ILE A 90 2.80 5.53 -0.69
CA ILE A 90 3.33 4.29 -0.11
C ILE A 90 4.75 4.01 -0.60
N LEU A 91 5.01 4.10 -1.90
CA LEU A 91 6.35 3.86 -2.45
C LEU A 91 7.39 4.83 -1.91
N VAL A 92 7.03 6.10 -1.72
CA VAL A 92 7.91 7.11 -1.10
C VAL A 92 8.17 6.77 0.37
N LEU A 93 7.13 6.42 1.12
CA LEU A 93 7.27 6.06 2.53
C LEU A 93 8.03 4.76 2.75
N ASP A 94 7.93 3.82 1.82
CA ASP A 94 8.63 2.54 1.90
C ASP A 94 10.14 2.74 1.90
N GLY A 95 10.64 3.72 1.12
CA GLY A 95 12.04 4.11 1.15
C GLY A 95 12.49 4.84 2.42
N LEU A 96 11.55 5.40 3.21
CA LEU A 96 11.87 6.24 4.39
C LEU A 96 11.63 5.53 5.72
N ARG A 97 10.74 4.53 5.78
CA ARG A 97 10.38 3.86 7.02
C ARG A 97 11.48 2.92 7.49
N ARG A 98 11.68 2.84 8.81
CA ARG A 98 12.69 1.94 9.43
C ARG A 98 12.15 0.97 10.48
N ASN A 99 11.00 1.26 11.11
CA ASN A 99 10.60 0.55 12.33
C ASN A 99 9.09 0.28 12.47
N ILE A 100 8.28 0.47 11.43
CA ILE A 100 6.83 0.29 11.50
C ILE A 100 6.41 -0.77 10.48
N ASP A 101 5.48 -1.64 10.89
CA ASP A 101 5.03 -2.79 10.11
C ASP A 101 4.18 -2.37 8.89
N ASP A 102 4.47 -2.99 7.76
CA ASP A 102 3.89 -2.68 6.46
C ASP A 102 2.41 -3.07 6.41
N ASN A 103 2.05 -4.11 7.17
CA ASN A 103 0.69 -4.56 7.32
C ASN A 103 -0.23 -3.54 8.00
N LEU A 104 0.36 -2.56 8.71
CA LEU A 104 -0.36 -1.45 9.30
C LEU A 104 -0.25 -0.17 8.45
N ILE A 105 0.97 0.17 8.00
CA ILE A 105 1.20 1.42 7.26
C ILE A 105 0.44 1.47 5.94
N ILE A 106 0.52 0.40 5.15
CA ILE A 106 -0.02 0.41 3.80
C ILE A 106 -1.52 0.68 3.81
N PRO A 107 -2.36 -0.07 4.54
CA PRO A 107 -3.81 0.17 4.51
C PRO A 107 -4.19 1.53 5.10
N VAL A 108 -3.50 1.99 6.16
CA VAL A 108 -3.84 3.26 6.83
C VAL A 108 -3.41 4.45 6.00
N VAL A 109 -2.16 4.51 5.54
CA VAL A 109 -1.63 5.69 4.85
C VAL A 109 -2.18 5.80 3.44
N SER A 110 -2.23 4.70 2.68
CA SER A 110 -2.83 4.77 1.34
C SER A 110 -4.28 5.19 1.41
N GLY A 111 -5.05 4.68 2.38
CA GLY A 111 -6.45 5.05 2.60
C GLY A 111 -6.62 6.52 2.97
N ILE A 112 -5.83 7.06 3.92
CA ILE A 112 -5.85 8.49 4.27
C ILE A 112 -5.56 9.35 3.05
N VAL A 113 -4.53 9.01 2.27
CA VAL A 113 -4.14 9.78 1.08
C VAL A 113 -5.26 9.74 0.03
N MET A 114 -5.77 8.55 -0.29
CA MET A 114 -6.86 8.41 -1.26
C MET A 114 -8.10 9.19 -0.85
N GLU A 115 -8.54 9.04 0.41
CA GLU A 115 -9.72 9.73 0.95
C GLU A 115 -9.54 11.25 0.96
N ALA A 116 -8.36 11.74 1.36
CA ALA A 116 -8.03 13.16 1.30
C ALA A 116 -8.08 13.69 -0.14
N PHE A 117 -7.49 12.98 -1.10
CA PHE A 117 -7.51 13.38 -2.50
C PHE A 117 -8.93 13.45 -3.06
N VAL A 118 -9.80 12.49 -2.73
CA VAL A 118 -11.22 12.54 -3.11
C VAL A 118 -11.90 13.77 -2.54
N TRP A 119 -11.60 14.11 -1.28
CA TRP A 119 -12.26 15.22 -0.61
C TRP A 119 -11.80 16.59 -1.13
N PHE A 120 -10.51 16.74 -1.44
CA PHE A 120 -9.95 17.99 -1.97
C PHE A 120 -10.12 18.14 -3.49
N PHE A 121 -10.23 17.04 -4.24
CA PHE A 121 -10.36 17.01 -5.70
C PHE A 121 -11.54 16.11 -6.12
N PRO A 122 -12.79 16.56 -5.89
CA PRO A 122 -13.99 15.82 -6.24
C PRO A 122 -14.20 15.67 -7.75
#